data_AF-A0AAN4WVD6-F1
#
_entry.id   AF-A0AAN4WVD6-F1
#
_cell.length_a   1.000
_cell.length_b   1.000
_cell.length_c   1.000
_cell.angle_alpha   90.00
_cell.angle_beta   90.00
_cell.angle_gamma   90.00
#
_symmetry.space_group_name_H-M   'P 1'
#
loop_
_entity.id
_entity.type
_entity.pdbx_description
1 polymer ?
#
loop_
_entity_poly.entity_id
_entity_poly.type
_entity_poly.pdbx_seq_one_letter_code
_entity_poly.pdbx_strand_id
1 'polypeptide(L)'
;MAEKTDELSALAGQAAGLETAQEQAAEGQGGAPAAPVQTNAQILAGAFHLGREVSCAVLGLQSPRMVLDDPTLQQLGDVWGAVADKRGWDISAILGDYAAEVAAVMLSITVGVKLMKAAGAELDARERKPDPAPSPDAVGNVG
;
A
#
# COMPACT_ATOMS: atom_id res chain seq x y z
N MET A 1 -0.63 28.26 20.21
CA MET A 1 0.59 27.52 19.85
C MET A 1 0.75 26.29 20.74
N ALA A 2 -0.26 25.41 20.79
CA ALA A 2 -0.27 24.24 21.69
C ALA A 2 -0.37 22.89 20.96
N GLU A 3 -0.89 22.83 19.72
CA GLU A 3 -1.09 21.56 19.00
C GLU A 3 0.19 20.89 18.47
N LYS A 4 1.23 21.65 18.07
CA LYS A 4 2.44 21.07 17.46
C LYS A 4 3.28 20.20 18.41
N THR A 5 3.16 20.43 19.71
CA THR A 5 3.94 19.71 20.73
C THR A 5 3.35 18.32 21.01
N ASP A 6 2.02 18.17 20.85
CA ASP A 6 1.32 16.90 21.05
C ASP A 6 1.59 15.92 19.91
N GLU A 7 1.68 16.40 18.67
CA GLU A 7 2.00 15.55 17.51
C GLU A 7 3.43 14.99 17.58
N LEU A 8 4.40 15.80 18.02
CA LEU A 8 5.79 15.37 18.19
C LEU A 8 5.94 14.36 19.34
N SER A 9 5.20 14.54 20.44
CA SER A 9 5.13 13.54 21.53
C SER A 9 4.44 12.25 21.09
N ALA A 10 3.40 12.33 20.25
CA ALA A 10 2.73 11.15 19.71
C ALA A 10 3.64 10.35 18.75
N LEU A 11 4.43 11.05 17.93
CA LEU A 11 5.46 10.45 17.06
C LEU A 11 6.59 9.81 17.87
N ALA A 12 7.04 10.47 18.95
CA ALA A 12 8.05 9.91 19.85
C ALA A 12 7.56 8.64 20.57
N GLY A 13 6.29 8.60 20.97
CA GLY A 13 5.66 7.41 21.56
C GLY A 13 5.56 6.24 20.58
N GLN A 14 5.28 6.51 19.29
CA GLN A 14 5.26 5.46 18.25
C GLN A 14 6.66 4.93 17.92
N ALA A 15 7.69 5.80 17.91
CA ALA A 15 9.06 5.38 17.69
C ALA A 15 9.59 4.47 18.82
N ALA A 16 9.33 4.84 20.08
CA ALA A 16 9.69 4.01 21.23
C ALA A 16 8.96 2.66 21.23
N GLY A 17 7.69 2.62 20.80
CA GLY A 17 6.93 1.38 20.66
C GLY A 17 7.50 0.43 19.61
N LEU A 18 8.14 0.95 18.55
CA LEU A 18 8.79 0.16 17.50
C LEU A 18 10.13 -0.43 17.97
N GLU A 19 10.94 0.33 18.71
CA GLU A 19 12.18 -0.17 19.32
C GLU A 19 11.89 -1.29 20.34
N THR A 20 10.89 -1.08 21.20
CA THR A 20 10.50 -2.09 22.21
C THR A 20 9.97 -3.38 21.56
N ALA A 21 9.25 -3.27 20.44
CA ALA A 21 8.76 -4.43 19.68
C ALA A 21 9.91 -5.19 18.97
N GLN A 22 10.96 -4.49 18.55
CA GLN A 22 12.17 -5.12 17.99
C GLN A 22 13.01 -5.84 19.06
N GLU A 23 13.14 -5.28 20.26
CA GLU A 23 13.83 -5.95 21.38
C GLU A 23 13.08 -7.18 21.88
N GLN A 24 11.74 -7.13 21.95
CA GLN A 24 10.94 -8.31 22.30
C GLN A 24 10.98 -9.41 21.24
N ALA A 25 11.20 -9.06 19.96
CA ALA A 25 11.44 -10.06 18.91
C ALA A 25 12.84 -10.69 19.01
N ALA A 26 13.82 -10.00 19.63
CA ALA A 26 15.18 -10.49 19.80
C ALA A 26 15.35 -11.40 21.04
N GLU A 27 14.63 -11.15 22.14
CA GLU A 27 14.75 -11.94 23.38
C GLU A 27 13.92 -13.24 23.40
N GLY A 28 13.10 -13.50 22.39
CA GLY A 28 12.23 -14.68 22.29
C GLY A 28 12.85 -15.96 21.70
N GLN A 29 14.18 -16.08 21.61
CA GLN A 29 14.85 -17.26 21.04
C GLN A 29 15.01 -18.40 22.06
N GLY A 30 13.90 -18.85 22.62
CA GLY A 30 13.78 -20.08 23.39
C GLY A 30 12.93 -21.10 22.63
N GLY A 31 13.52 -21.80 21.65
CA GLY A 31 12.93 -23.01 21.07
C GLY A 31 11.63 -22.81 20.28
N ALA A 32 11.54 -21.77 19.44
CA ALA A 32 10.48 -21.73 18.43
C ALA A 32 10.65 -22.93 17.47
N PRO A 33 9.58 -23.70 17.17
CA PRO A 33 9.65 -24.70 16.10
C PRO A 33 10.17 -24.00 14.84
N ALA A 34 11.11 -24.62 14.13
CA ALA A 34 11.69 -24.07 12.91
C ALA A 34 10.55 -23.51 12.06
N ALA A 35 10.54 -22.18 11.86
CA ALA A 35 9.49 -21.52 11.13
C ALA A 35 9.27 -22.28 9.82
N PRO A 36 8.03 -22.61 9.43
CA PRO A 36 7.79 -23.37 8.22
C PRO A 36 8.51 -22.67 7.07
N VAL A 37 9.50 -23.36 6.50
CA VAL A 37 10.32 -22.81 5.42
C VAL A 37 9.39 -22.68 4.21
N GLN A 38 8.90 -21.47 3.98
CA GLN A 38 8.05 -21.18 2.84
C GLN A 38 8.87 -21.39 1.57
N THR A 39 8.27 -22.05 0.59
CA THR A 39 8.90 -22.24 -0.72
C THR A 39 8.98 -20.91 -1.46
N ASN A 40 9.93 -20.77 -2.40
CA ASN A 40 10.02 -19.60 -3.28
C ASN A 40 8.68 -19.31 -3.97
N ALA A 41 7.96 -20.35 -4.40
CA ALA A 41 6.63 -20.23 -4.98
C ALA A 41 5.60 -19.58 -4.04
N GLN A 42 5.58 -20.01 -2.77
CA GLN A 42 4.68 -19.45 -1.75
C GLN A 42 5.04 -18.00 -1.40
N ILE A 43 6.34 -17.69 -1.27
CA ILE A 43 6.81 -16.33 -0.98
C ILE A 43 6.39 -15.39 -2.13
N LEU A 44 6.61 -15.81 -3.37
CA LEU A 44 6.27 -15.02 -4.55
C LEU A 44 4.76 -14.88 -4.74
N ALA A 45 3.97 -15.95 -4.55
CA ALA A 45 2.52 -15.87 -4.54
C ALA A 45 2.04 -14.84 -3.50
N GLY A 46 2.56 -14.90 -2.28
CA GLY A 46 2.27 -13.93 -1.21
C GLY A 46 2.64 -12.50 -1.59
N ALA A 47 3.78 -12.29 -2.23
CA ALA A 47 4.20 -10.98 -2.72
C ALA A 47 3.25 -10.44 -3.79
N PHE A 48 2.78 -11.29 -4.72
CA PHE A 48 1.81 -10.87 -5.74
C PHE A 48 0.43 -10.56 -5.13
N HIS A 49 -0.01 -11.33 -4.13
CA HIS A 49 -1.20 -10.99 -3.33
C HIS A 49 -1.08 -9.62 -2.69
N LEU A 50 0.03 -9.36 -1.98
CA LEU A 50 0.27 -8.05 -1.36
C LEU A 50 0.26 -6.93 -2.40
N GLY A 51 0.91 -7.14 -3.55
CA GLY A 51 0.92 -6.18 -4.66
C GLY A 51 -0.49 -5.86 -5.18
N ARG A 52 -1.35 -6.87 -5.34
CA ARG A 52 -2.77 -6.69 -5.72
C ARG A 52 -3.52 -5.88 -4.67
N GLU A 53 -3.40 -6.24 -3.39
CA GLU A 53 -4.13 -5.58 -2.31
C GLU A 53 -3.72 -4.11 -2.14
N VAL A 54 -2.41 -3.83 -2.20
CA VAL A 54 -1.88 -2.47 -2.16
C VAL A 54 -2.38 -1.68 -3.37
N SER A 55 -2.32 -2.25 -4.57
CA SER A 55 -2.82 -1.57 -5.78
C SER A 55 -4.31 -1.23 -5.67
N CYS A 56 -5.12 -2.15 -5.14
CA CYS A 56 -6.54 -1.91 -4.91
C CYS A 56 -6.77 -0.79 -3.88
N ALA A 57 -6.03 -0.81 -2.77
CA ALA A 57 -6.14 0.20 -1.72
C ALA A 57 -5.70 1.60 -2.19
N VAL A 58 -4.58 1.67 -2.91
CA VAL A 58 -4.00 2.91 -3.42
C VAL A 58 -4.86 3.51 -4.54
N LEU A 59 -5.29 2.68 -5.49
CA LEU A 59 -6.13 3.12 -6.61
C LEU A 59 -7.60 3.26 -6.21
N GLY A 60 -8.04 2.71 -5.09
CA GLY A 60 -9.44 2.69 -4.68
C GLY A 60 -10.31 1.88 -5.64
N LEU A 61 -9.71 0.87 -6.29
CA LEU A 61 -10.35 0.05 -7.30
C LEU A 61 -10.49 -1.39 -6.81
N GLN A 62 -11.57 -2.05 -7.22
CA GLN A 62 -11.81 -3.47 -6.93
C GLN A 62 -11.51 -4.35 -8.14
N SER A 63 -11.45 -3.78 -9.35
CA SER A 63 -11.26 -4.51 -10.60
C SER A 63 -10.00 -5.38 -10.67
N PRO A 64 -8.84 -5.04 -10.07
CA PRO A 64 -7.69 -5.94 -10.09
C PRO A 64 -7.97 -7.28 -9.42
N ARG A 65 -8.85 -7.34 -8.41
CA ARG A 65 -9.25 -8.61 -7.75
C ARG A 65 -10.05 -9.53 -8.65
N MET A 66 -10.68 -9.00 -9.70
CA MET A 66 -11.42 -9.82 -10.67
C MET A 66 -10.52 -10.48 -11.72
N VAL A 67 -9.33 -9.91 -11.96
CA VAL A 67 -8.37 -10.41 -12.96
C VAL A 67 -7.27 -11.22 -12.30
N LEU A 68 -6.81 -10.80 -11.14
CA LEU A 68 -5.79 -11.47 -10.33
C LEU A 68 -6.45 -12.15 -9.13
N ASP A 69 -7.23 -13.20 -9.39
CA ASP A 69 -7.80 -14.02 -8.34
C ASP A 69 -6.73 -14.89 -7.64
N ASP A 70 -7.09 -15.48 -6.50
CA ASP A 70 -6.13 -16.23 -5.67
C ASP A 70 -5.50 -17.43 -6.43
N PRO A 71 -6.25 -18.21 -7.23
CA PRO A 71 -5.65 -19.25 -8.09
C PRO A 71 -4.64 -18.70 -9.11
N THR A 72 -4.96 -17.58 -9.77
CA THR A 72 -4.07 -16.94 -10.76
C THR A 72 -2.77 -16.47 -10.09
N LEU A 73 -2.88 -15.89 -8.89
CA LEU A 73 -1.73 -15.45 -8.12
C LEU A 73 -0.86 -16.61 -7.64
N GLN A 74 -1.48 -17.72 -7.21
CA GLN A 74 -0.74 -18.94 -6.89
C GLN A 74 0.01 -19.48 -8.11
N GLN A 75 -0.65 -19.53 -9.27
CA GLN A 75 -0.01 -19.99 -10.51
C GLN A 75 1.17 -19.09 -10.93
N LEU A 76 1.04 -17.78 -10.76
CA LEU A 76 2.14 -16.82 -10.93
C LEU A 76 3.30 -17.11 -9.98
N GLY A 77 3.00 -17.39 -8.72
CA GLY A 77 3.96 -17.82 -7.71
C GLY A 77 4.68 -19.09 -8.12
N ASP A 78 3.95 -20.12 -8.59
CA ASP A 78 4.54 -21.40 -9.00
C ASP A 78 5.49 -21.24 -10.20
N VAL A 79 5.09 -20.47 -11.22
CA VAL A 79 5.91 -20.22 -12.41
C VAL A 79 7.20 -19.48 -12.07
N TRP A 80 7.10 -18.41 -11.27
CA TRP A 80 8.27 -17.64 -10.87
C TRP A 80 9.12 -18.35 -9.81
N GLY A 81 8.49 -19.14 -8.94
CA GLY A 81 9.16 -20.00 -7.96
C GLY A 81 10.08 -21.00 -8.65
N ALA A 82 9.58 -21.68 -9.69
CA ALA A 82 10.40 -22.60 -10.48
C ALA A 82 11.58 -21.88 -11.17
N VAL A 83 11.41 -20.62 -11.58
CA VAL A 83 12.50 -19.81 -12.14
C VAL A 83 13.54 -19.47 -11.06
N ALA A 84 13.08 -19.04 -9.88
CA ALA A 84 13.95 -18.74 -8.73
C ALA A 84 14.75 -19.97 -8.30
N ASP A 85 14.09 -21.12 -8.17
CA ASP A 85 14.71 -22.39 -7.82
C ASP A 85 15.77 -22.81 -8.84
N LYS A 86 15.45 -22.73 -10.14
CA LYS A 86 16.40 -23.04 -11.22
C LYS A 86 17.62 -22.13 -11.21
N ARG A 87 17.47 -20.89 -10.76
CA ARG A 87 18.56 -19.90 -10.66
C ARG A 87 19.30 -19.97 -9.33
N GLY A 88 18.85 -20.80 -8.39
CA GLY A 88 19.41 -20.87 -7.04
C GLY A 88 19.19 -19.59 -6.24
N TRP A 89 18.12 -18.85 -6.52
CA TRP A 89 17.78 -17.65 -5.78
C TRP A 89 17.15 -18.02 -4.44
N ASP A 90 17.74 -17.53 -3.35
CA ASP A 90 17.11 -17.54 -2.05
C ASP A 90 16.27 -16.27 -1.92
N ILE A 91 14.99 -16.37 -2.32
CA ILE A 91 14.08 -15.22 -2.29
C ILE A 91 13.85 -14.75 -0.86
N SER A 92 13.90 -15.64 0.13
CA SER A 92 13.75 -15.27 1.54
C SER A 92 14.93 -14.41 2.00
N ALA A 93 16.16 -14.80 1.67
CA ALA A 93 17.34 -14.01 1.99
C ALA A 93 17.34 -12.66 1.27
N ILE A 94 17.02 -12.65 -0.04
CA ILE A 94 16.94 -11.42 -0.83
C ILE A 94 15.87 -10.47 -0.26
N LEU A 95 14.68 -10.97 0.07
CA LEU A 95 13.66 -10.12 0.70
C LEU A 95 14.12 -9.64 2.08
N GLY A 96 14.79 -10.48 2.87
CA GLY A 96 15.30 -10.09 4.18
C GLY A 96 16.31 -8.94 4.09
N ASP A 97 17.26 -9.03 3.17
CA ASP A 97 18.33 -8.05 2.99
C ASP A 97 17.82 -6.71 2.44
N TYR A 98 16.76 -6.73 1.62
CA TYR A 98 16.20 -5.54 0.96
C TYR A 98 14.81 -5.13 1.46
N ALA A 99 14.33 -5.71 2.56
CA ALA A 99 12.96 -5.48 3.04
C ALA A 99 12.67 -4.00 3.29
N ALA A 100 13.62 -3.30 3.90
CA ALA A 100 13.50 -1.90 4.25
C ALA A 100 13.43 -1.01 2.99
N GLU A 101 14.26 -1.29 2.00
CA GLU A 101 14.30 -0.60 0.71
C GLU A 101 13.01 -0.82 -0.07
N VAL A 102 12.53 -2.07 -0.13
CA VAL A 102 11.26 -2.39 -0.78
C VAL A 102 10.10 -1.66 -0.10
N ALA A 103 10.06 -1.66 1.24
CA ALA A 103 9.05 -0.93 1.99
C ALA A 103 9.10 0.58 1.73
N ALA A 104 10.29 1.18 1.71
CA ALA A 104 10.49 2.60 1.44
C ALA A 104 10.02 2.99 0.02
N VAL A 105 10.33 2.16 -0.99
CA VAL A 105 9.86 2.36 -2.36
C VAL A 105 8.34 2.29 -2.43
N MET A 106 7.73 1.27 -1.83
CA MET A 106 6.28 1.09 -1.82
C MET A 106 5.54 2.23 -1.12
N LEU A 107 6.10 2.73 -0.01
CA LEU A 107 5.57 3.89 0.71
C LEU A 107 5.64 5.15 -0.15
N SER A 108 6.77 5.37 -0.82
CA SER A 108 6.99 6.54 -1.70
C SER A 108 6.00 6.55 -2.87
N ILE A 109 5.79 5.41 -3.53
CA ILE A 109 4.79 5.26 -4.59
C ILE A 109 3.38 5.55 -4.05
N THR A 110 3.05 5.01 -2.89
CA THR A 110 1.73 5.21 -2.25
C THR A 110 1.46 6.69 -1.98
N VAL A 111 2.44 7.42 -1.42
CA VAL A 111 2.34 8.86 -1.20
C VAL A 111 2.17 9.61 -2.52
N GLY A 112 2.97 9.28 -3.54
CA GLY A 112 2.87 9.89 -4.86
C GLY A 112 1.48 9.76 -5.48
N VAL A 113 0.88 8.57 -5.43
CA VAL A 113 -0.48 8.35 -5.96
C VAL A 113 -1.53 9.10 -5.17
N LYS A 114 -1.43 9.15 -3.83
CA LYS A 114 -2.35 9.95 -2.99
C LYS A 114 -2.27 11.44 -3.32
N LEU A 115 -1.06 11.97 -3.52
CA LEU A 115 -0.86 13.35 -3.93
C LEU A 115 -1.47 13.63 -5.31
N MET A 116 -1.25 12.76 -6.31
CA MET A 116 -1.86 12.91 -7.64
C MET A 116 -3.39 12.93 -7.57
N LYS A 117 -3.98 12.07 -6.73
CA LYS A 117 -5.44 12.06 -6.52
C LYS A 117 -5.96 13.34 -5.87
N ALA A 118 -5.27 13.82 -4.83
CA ALA A 118 -5.64 15.06 -4.16
C ALA A 118 -5.54 16.26 -5.10
N ALA A 119 -4.45 16.33 -5.89
CA ALA A 119 -4.28 17.36 -6.91
C ALA A 119 -5.36 17.28 -8.00
N GLY A 120 -5.71 16.08 -8.48
CA GLY A 120 -6.80 15.88 -9.43
C GLY A 120 -8.15 16.35 -8.89
N ALA A 121 -8.48 15.98 -7.65
CA ALA A 121 -9.71 16.44 -6.99
C ALA A 121 -9.76 17.97 -6.81
N GLU A 122 -8.63 18.59 -6.51
CA GLU A 122 -8.53 20.06 -6.42
C GLU A 122 -8.75 20.73 -7.78
N LEU A 123 -8.19 20.16 -8.86
CA LEU A 123 -8.39 20.65 -10.22
C LEU A 123 -9.85 20.49 -10.66
N ASP A 124 -10.46 19.32 -10.47
CA ASP A 124 -11.87 19.07 -10.79
C ASP A 124 -12.82 20.01 -10.03
N ALA A 125 -12.52 20.30 -8.76
CA ALA A 125 -13.29 21.23 -7.95
C ALA A 125 -13.16 22.69 -8.43
N ARG A 126 -12.02 23.07 -9.00
CA ARG A 126 -11.80 24.41 -9.59
C ARG A 126 -12.48 24.54 -10.96
N GLU A 127 -12.59 23.46 -11.72
CA GLU A 127 -13.27 23.45 -13.02
C GLU A 127 -14.80 23.52 -12.89
N ARG A 128 -15.38 22.95 -11.82
CA ARG A 128 -16.79 23.16 -11.44
C ARG A 128 -17.01 24.58 -10.91
N LYS A 129 -17.01 25.57 -11.79
CA LYS A 129 -17.57 26.89 -11.47
C LYS A 129 -19.07 26.76 -11.13
N PRO A 130 -19.60 27.53 -10.16
CA PRO A 130 -21.01 27.52 -9.85
C PRO A 130 -21.81 27.98 -11.07
N ASP A 131 -22.90 27.27 -11.36
CA ASP A 131 -23.87 27.67 -12.39
C ASP A 131 -24.26 29.15 -12.15
N PRO A 132 -24.30 29.99 -13.19
CA PRO A 132 -24.81 31.33 -13.04
C PRO A 132 -26.25 31.23 -12.52
N ALA A 133 -26.53 31.90 -11.40
CA ALA A 133 -27.86 31.94 -10.80
C ALA A 133 -28.91 32.30 -11.86
N PRO A 134 -30.09 31.66 -11.86
CA PRO A 134 -31.13 31.94 -12.84
C PRO A 134 -31.45 33.44 -12.81
N SER A 135 -31.29 34.11 -13.95
CA SER A 135 -31.64 35.53 -14.08
C SER A 135 -33.15 35.71 -13.82
N PRO A 136 -33.55 36.69 -13.00
CA PRO A 136 -34.94 36.91 -12.64
C PRO A 136 -35.83 37.41 -13.79
N ASP A 137 -35.28 37.66 -14.99
CA ASP A 137 -36.02 38.28 -16.10
C ASP A 137 -36.81 37.28 -16.99
N ALA A 138 -36.89 35.99 -16.61
CA ALA A 138 -37.68 35.00 -17.37
C ALA A 138 -39.19 35.02 -17.07
N VAL A 139 -39.68 35.90 -16.18
CA VAL A 139 -41.10 36.00 -15.82
C VAL A 139 -41.65 37.37 -16.18
N GLY A 140 -41.99 37.59 -17.45
CA GLY A 140 -42.68 38.83 -17.81
C GLY A 140 -42.79 39.17 -19.28
N ASN A 141 -43.35 38.29 -20.12
CA ASN A 141 -44.05 38.78 -21.30
C ASN A 141 -45.15 37.81 -21.75
N VAL A 142 -46.28 37.84 -21.04
CA VAL A 142 -47.58 37.41 -21.59
C VAL A 142 -48.56 38.52 -21.22
N GLY A 143 -48.78 39.42 -22.17
CA GLY A 143 -49.73 40.53 -22.10
C GLY A 143 -49.88 41.17 -23.47
#